data_AF-A0A7T6Z6T0-F1
#
_entry.id   AF-A0A7T6Z6T0-F1
#
_cell.length_a   1.000
_cell.length_b   1.000
_cell.length_c   1.000
_cell.angle_alpha   90.00
_cell.angle_beta   90.00
_cell.angle_gamma   90.00
#
_symmetry.space_group_name_H-M   'P 1'
#
loop_
_entity.id
_entity.type
_entity.pdbx_description
1 polymer ?
#
loop_
_entity_poly.entity_id
_entity_poly.type
_entity_poly.pdbx_seq_one_letter_code
_entity_poly.pdbx_strand_id
1 'polypeptide(L)' 'MDRNALILEVLEDMEPRIRHGLKATTSQEREDLRQDISARLIKVTNEMEIVSFWTFKLQKRGLTPPSLDGIRF' A
#
# COMPACT_ATOMS: atom_id res chain seq x y z
N MET A 1 4.09 8.08 -10.83
CA MET A 1 3.39 6.83 -11.18
C MET A 1 1.90 7.11 -11.20
N ASP A 2 1.17 6.47 -12.10
CA ASP A 2 -0.29 6.43 -12.05
C ASP A 2 -0.74 5.64 -10.81
N ARG A 3 -1.82 6.08 -10.15
CA ARG A 3 -2.32 5.44 -8.92
C ARG A 3 -2.83 4.03 -9.18
N ASN A 4 -3.38 3.77 -10.36
CA ASN A 4 -3.81 2.44 -10.76
C ASN A 4 -2.61 1.49 -10.92
N ALA A 5 -1.47 1.97 -11.41
CA ALA A 5 -0.26 1.17 -11.52
C ALA A 5 0.26 0.71 -10.14
N LEU A 6 0.24 1.63 -9.15
CA LEU A 6 0.62 1.29 -7.77
C LEU A 6 -0.33 0.25 -7.13
N ILE A 7 -1.63 0.37 -7.38
CA ILE A 7 -2.62 -0.61 -6.89
C ILE A 7 -2.35 -2.00 -7.48
N LEU A 8 -2.09 -2.07 -8.78
CA LEU A 8 -1.78 -3.33 -9.45
C LEU A 8 -0.49 -3.95 -8.89
N GLU A 9 0.56 -3.16 -8.71
CA GLU A 9 1.82 -3.60 -8.09
C GLU A 9 1.60 -4.18 -6.69
N VAL A 10 0.85 -3.48 -5.83
CA VAL A 10 0.52 -3.97 -4.47
C VAL A 10 -0.29 -5.27 -4.52
N LEU A 11 -1.24 -5.40 -5.44
CA LEU A 11 -2.02 -6.63 -5.58
C LEU A 11 -1.15 -7.81 -6.04
N GLU A 12 -0.25 -7.58 -7.00
CA GLU A 12 0.71 -8.60 -7.48
C GLU A 12 1.67 -9.05 -6.38
N ASP A 13 2.22 -8.11 -5.61
CA ASP A 13 3.12 -8.40 -4.49
C ASP A 13 2.44 -9.16 -3.35
N MET A 14 1.15 -8.88 -3.11
CA MET A 14 0.38 -9.50 -2.03
C MET A 14 -0.23 -10.85 -2.40
N GLU A 15 -0.44 -11.12 -3.69
CA GLU A 15 -1.05 -12.34 -4.21
C GLU A 15 -0.45 -13.65 -3.64
N PRO A 16 0.88 -13.84 -3.50
CA PRO A 16 1.43 -15.04 -2.89
C PRO A 16 1.00 -15.24 -1.42
N ARG A 17 0.88 -14.15 -0.66
CA ARG A 17 0.46 -14.17 0.75
C ARG A 17 -1.04 -14.45 0.87
N ILE A 18 -1.84 -13.86 -0.01
CA ILE A 18 -3.29 -14.12 -0.11
C ILE A 18 -3.51 -15.61 -0.39
N ARG A 19 -2.87 -16.16 -1.43
CA ARG A 19 -2.97 -17.60 -1.75
C ARG A 19 -2.53 -18.49 -0.58
N HIS A 20 -1.47 -18.12 0.13
CA HIS A 20 -1.01 -18.87 1.28
C HIS A 20 -2.05 -18.88 2.41
N GLY A 21 -2.63 -17.73 2.75
CA GLY A 21 -3.65 -17.60 3.79
C GLY A 21 -4.96 -18.31 3.45
N LEU A 22 -5.33 -18.36 2.17
CA LEU A 22 -6.56 -19.00 1.69
C LEU A 22 -6.49 -20.54 1.59
N LYS A 23 -5.33 -21.16 1.85
CA LYS A 23 -5.16 -22.62 1.71
C LYS A 23 -6.09 -23.42 2.61
N ALA A 24 -6.34 -22.94 3.83
CA ALA A 24 -7.21 -23.61 4.80
C ALA A 24 -8.70 -23.32 4.63
N THR A 25 -9.05 -22.35 3.76
CA THR A 25 -10.42 -21.92 3.52
C THR A 25 -11.13 -22.85 2.53
N THR A 26 -12.41 -23.11 2.75
CA THR A 26 -13.25 -23.89 1.84
C THR A 26 -13.38 -23.19 0.49
N SER A 27 -13.62 -23.95 -0.60
CA SER A 27 -13.65 -23.38 -1.95
C SER A 27 -14.69 -22.26 -2.14
N GLN A 28 -15.81 -22.33 -1.42
CA GLN A 28 -16.89 -21.35 -1.50
C GLN A 28 -16.51 -20.05 -0.79
N GLU A 29 -15.97 -20.13 0.43
CA GLU A 29 -15.51 -18.97 1.21
C GLU A 29 -14.22 -18.36 0.65
N ARG A 30 -13.46 -19.12 -0.14
CA ARG A 30 -12.15 -18.71 -0.67
C ARG A 30 -12.27 -17.54 -1.65
N GLU A 31 -13.26 -17.56 -2.54
CA GLU A 31 -13.44 -16.47 -3.51
C GLU A 31 -13.96 -15.21 -2.84
N ASP A 32 -14.96 -15.35 -1.97
CA ASP A 32 -15.50 -14.22 -1.19
C ASP A 32 -14.40 -13.55 -0.35
N LEU A 33 -13.58 -14.35 0.33
CA LEU A 33 -12.47 -13.86 1.15
C LEU A 33 -11.36 -13.24 0.30
N ARG A 34 -11.06 -13.79 -0.89
CA ARG A 34 -10.12 -13.19 -1.84
C ARG A 34 -10.60 -11.80 -2.29
N GLN A 35 -11.89 -11.66 -2.58
CA GLN A 35 -12.48 -10.39 -3.00
C GLN A 35 -12.47 -9.36 -1.87
N ASP A 36 -12.83 -9.74 -0.64
CA ASP A 36 -12.76 -8.83 0.53
C ASP A 36 -11.33 -8.34 0.78
N ILE A 37 -10.35 -9.25 0.75
CA ILE A 37 -8.93 -8.88 0.92
C ILE A 37 -8.48 -7.92 -0.18
N SER A 38 -8.85 -8.19 -1.43
CA SER A 38 -8.50 -7.33 -2.57
C SER A 38 -9.12 -5.95 -2.46
N ALA A 39 -10.40 -5.86 -2.07
CA ALA A 39 -11.09 -4.59 -1.86
C ALA A 39 -10.43 -3.75 -0.74
N ARG A 40 -10.02 -4.40 0.35
CA ARG A 40 -9.29 -3.73 1.44
C ARG A 40 -7.93 -3.22 0.99
N LEU A 41 -7.18 -4.01 0.22
CA LEU A 41 -5.88 -3.59 -0.31
C LEU A 41 -6.02 -2.38 -1.24
N ILE A 42 -7.02 -2.38 -2.13
CA ILE A 42 -7.33 -1.24 -3.00
C ILE A 42 -7.66 0.00 -2.16
N LYS A 43 -8.54 -0.14 -1.15
CA LYS A 43 -8.92 0.97 -0.28
C LYS A 43 -7.70 1.56 0.44
N VAL A 44 -6.91 0.72 1.11
CA VAL A 44 -5.72 1.17 1.86
C VAL A 44 -4.70 1.82 0.92
N THR A 45 -4.48 1.26 -0.27
CA THR A 45 -3.53 1.83 -1.25
C THR A 45 -4.02 3.17 -1.82
N ASN A 46 -5.33 3.35 -1.95
CA ASN A 46 -5.92 4.64 -2.32
C ASN A 46 -5.83 5.69 -1.21
N GLU A 47 -5.97 5.27 0.04
CA GLU A 47 -5.91 6.15 1.21
C GLU A 47 -4.48 6.41 1.68
N MET A 48 -3.50 5.62 1.24
CA MET A 48 -2.11 5.77 1.68
C MET A 48 -1.48 7.06 1.17
N GLU A 49 -0.72 7.72 2.04
CA GLU A 49 0.13 8.83 1.65
C GLU A 49 1.43 8.29 1.05
N ILE A 50 1.81 8.76 -0.14
CA ILE A 50 3.07 8.37 -0.77
C ILE A 50 4.19 9.16 -0.07
N VAL A 51 4.87 8.50 0.87
CA VAL A 51 5.95 9.11 1.64
C VAL A 51 7.27 8.88 0.91
N SER A 52 7.95 9.97 0.52
CA SER A 52 9.32 9.87 -0.02
C SER A 52 10.29 9.33 1.05
N PHE A 53 11.37 8.66 0.65
CA PHE A 53 12.39 8.17 1.60
C PHE A 53 12.89 9.25 2.57
N TRP A 54 13.04 10.49 2.10
CA TRP A 54 13.45 11.62 2.92
C TRP A 54 12.36 12.03 3.91
N THR A 55 11.10 12.10 3.46
CA THR A 55 9.94 12.38 4.32
C THR A 55 9.81 11.32 5.43
N PHE A 56 10.02 10.05 5.09
CA PHE A 56 10.01 8.94 6.05
C PHE A 56 11.13 9.07 7.08
N LYS A 57 12.37 9.36 6.62
CA LYS A 57 13.53 9.55 7.51
C LYS A 57 13.35 10.75 8.45
N LEU A 58 12.74 11.82 7.98
CA LEU A 58 12.43 13.02 8.78
C LEU A 58 11.38 12.70 9.85
N GLN A 59 10.26 12.06 9.48
CA GLN A 59 9.22 11.62 10.42
C GLN A 59 9.78 10.66 11.50
N LYS A 60 10.60 9.68 11.11
CA LYS A 60 11.20 8.72 12.07
C LYS A 60 12.24 9.35 13.00
N ARG A 61 12.83 10.48 12.62
CA ARG A 61 13.78 11.23 13.46
C ARG A 61 13.12 12.32 14.31
N GLY A 62 11.79 12.49 14.24
CA GLY A 62 11.07 13.55 14.95
C GLY A 62 11.38 14.95 14.42
N LEU A 63 11.94 15.05 13.21
CA LEU A 63 12.31 16.32 12.59
C LEU A 63 11.20 16.73 11.63
N THR A 64 10.57 17.88 11.86
CA THR A 64 9.66 18.49 10.90
C THR A 64 10.38 18.77 9.58
N PRO A 65 9.80 18.46 8.42
CA PRO A 65 10.43 18.75 7.14
C PRO A 65 10.69 20.25 7.03
N PRO A 66 11.88 20.67 6.56
CA PRO A 66 12.12 22.08 6.29
C PRO A 66 11.11 22.53 5.22
N SER A 67 10.39 23.62 5.50
CA SER A 67 9.53 24.28 4.53
C SER A 67 10.31 24.52 3.24
N LEU A 68 9.76 24.08 2.11
CA LEU A 68 10.36 24.26 0.78
C LEU A 68 10.44 25.73 0.32
N ASP A 69 10.05 26.69 1.16
CA ASP A 69 10.14 28.13 0.90
C ASP A 69 11.57 28.69 0.90
N GLY A 70 12.59 27.88 1.21
CA GLY A 70 13.97 28.32 1.35
C GLY A 70 14.92 28.01 0.18
N ILE A 71 14.55 27.16 -0.78
CA ILE A 71 15.46 26.79 -1.87
C ILE A 71 15.15 27.64 -3.09
N ARG A 72 15.75 28.85 -3.12
CA ARG A 72 15.98 29.58 -4.36
C ARG A 72 17.23 29.02 -5.05
N PHE A 73 16.97 28.41 -6.21
CA PHE A 73 17.88 28.02 -7.31
C PHE A 73 18.96 26.97 -7.00
#